data_AF-A0A2M7L4I9-F1
#
_entry.id   AF-A0A2M7L4I9-F1
#
_cell.length_a   1.000
_cell.length_b   1.000
_cell.length_c   1.000
_cell.angle_alpha   90.00
_cell.angle_beta   90.00
_cell.angle_gamma   90.00
#
_symmetry.space_group_name_H-M   'P 1'
#
loop_
_entity.id
_entity.type
_entity.pdbx_description
1 polymer ?
#
loop_
_entity_poly.entity_id
_entity_poly.type
_entity_poly.pdbx_seq_one_letter_code
_entity_poly.pdbx_strand_id
1 'polypeptide(L)'
;MSEENSQGGHTGFLLMVLADNHEEPHLREEAAMYLGHVDDAMALAALICIASDQSQSAALLARCGNAIAEMWDRNRDFDVRPVIDQIEEPAKEAILGWLNSK
;
A
#
# COMPACT_ATOMS: atom_id res chain seq x y z
N MET A 1 -24.42 0.84 19.73
CA MET A 1 -24.64 0.16 18.44
C MET A 1 -23.41 0.46 17.61
N SER A 2 -22.73 -0.62 17.22
CA SER A 2 -21.30 -0.65 16.90
C SER A 2 -20.98 0.05 15.57
N GLU A 3 -20.00 0.94 15.60
CA GLU A 3 -19.39 1.61 14.44
C GLU A 3 -18.48 0.67 13.60
N GLU A 4 -18.47 -0.65 13.89
CA GLU A 4 -17.58 -1.62 13.24
C GLU A 4 -17.98 -1.98 11.79
N ASN A 5 -19.13 -1.50 11.29
CA ASN A 5 -19.63 -1.89 9.96
C ASN A 5 -19.37 -0.86 8.85
N SER A 6 -18.66 0.24 9.14
CA SER A 6 -18.40 1.34 8.19
C SER A 6 -17.05 1.20 7.47
N GLN A 7 -16.07 0.50 8.05
CA GLN A 7 -14.71 0.40 7.50
C GLN A 7 -14.58 -0.61 6.35
N GLY A 8 -15.28 -1.76 6.42
CA GLY A 8 -15.17 -2.82 5.41
C GLY A 8 -15.63 -2.41 4.01
N GLY A 9 -16.62 -1.50 3.92
CA GLY A 9 -17.09 -0.97 2.63
C GLY A 9 -16.10 -0.01 1.96
N HIS A 10 -15.42 0.82 2.76
CA HIS A 10 -14.45 1.79 2.25
C HIS A 10 -13.16 1.10 1.81
N THR A 11 -12.63 0.16 2.59
CA THR A 11 -11.44 -0.62 2.19
C THR A 11 -11.70 -1.39 0.89
N GLY A 12 -12.86 -2.03 0.75
CA GLY A 12 -13.23 -2.73 -0.48
C GLY A 12 -13.26 -1.82 -1.72
N PHE A 13 -13.81 -0.61 -1.60
CA PHE A 13 -13.79 0.36 -2.69
C PHE A 13 -12.38 0.81 -3.07
N LEU A 14 -11.53 1.11 -2.08
CA LEU A 14 -10.15 1.52 -2.32
C LEU A 14 -9.32 0.40 -2.99
N LEU A 15 -9.56 -0.86 -2.62
CA LEU A 15 -8.94 -2.01 -3.28
C LEU A 15 -9.31 -2.09 -4.77
N MET A 16 -10.58 -1.81 -5.12
CA MET A 16 -11.01 -1.78 -6.52
C MET A 16 -10.34 -0.64 -7.29
N VAL A 17 -10.31 0.57 -6.72
CA VAL A 17 -9.65 1.73 -7.34
C VAL A 17 -8.16 1.46 -7.57
N LEU A 18 -7.46 0.91 -6.57
CA LEU A 18 -6.03 0.60 -6.67
C LEU A 18 -5.73 -0.42 -7.80
N ALA A 19 -6.57 -1.45 -7.94
CA ALA A 19 -6.36 -2.55 -8.87
C ALA A 19 -6.81 -2.26 -10.32
N ASP A 20 -7.58 -1.20 -10.55
CA ASP A 20 -8.07 -0.85 -11.88
C ASP A 20 -7.00 -0.12 -12.70
N ASN A 21 -6.45 -0.81 -13.71
CA ASN A 21 -5.45 -0.23 -14.61
C ASN A 21 -6.02 0.84 -15.56
N HIS A 22 -7.34 0.98 -15.65
CA HIS A 22 -8.01 2.03 -16.42
C HIS A 22 -8.37 3.26 -15.58
N GLU A 23 -8.20 3.19 -14.27
CA GLU A 23 -8.46 4.30 -13.36
C GLU A 23 -7.41 5.39 -13.49
N GLU A 24 -7.79 6.62 -13.13
CA GLU A 24 -6.86 7.74 -13.15
C GLU A 24 -5.66 7.48 -12.23
N PRO A 25 -4.40 7.67 -12.71
CA PRO A 25 -3.21 7.36 -11.93
C PRO A 25 -3.19 8.02 -10.54
N HIS A 26 -3.67 9.26 -10.46
CA HIS A 26 -3.75 10.00 -9.21
C HIS A 26 -4.69 9.34 -8.19
N LEU A 27 -5.86 8.85 -8.63
CA LEU A 27 -6.82 8.16 -7.77
C LEU A 27 -6.26 6.83 -7.26
N ARG A 28 -5.48 6.12 -8.08
CA ARG A 28 -4.78 4.90 -7.66
C ARG A 28 -3.73 5.19 -6.58
N GLU A 29 -2.98 6.28 -6.72
CA GLU A 29 -2.04 6.73 -5.70
C GLU A 29 -2.72 7.15 -4.39
N GLU A 30 -3.86 7.85 -4.47
CA GLU A 30 -4.66 8.19 -3.29
C GLU A 30 -5.22 6.92 -2.63
N ALA A 31 -5.72 5.98 -3.41
CA ALA A 31 -6.20 4.70 -2.88
C ALA A 31 -5.08 3.95 -2.14
N ALA A 32 -3.89 3.86 -2.72
CA ALA A 32 -2.73 3.27 -2.06
C ALA A 32 -2.39 3.98 -0.73
N MET A 33 -2.42 5.32 -0.71
CA MET A 33 -2.20 6.10 0.52
C MET A 33 -3.23 5.78 1.60
N TYR A 34 -4.52 5.82 1.26
CA TYR A 34 -5.59 5.53 2.22
C TYR A 34 -5.55 4.08 2.72
N LEU A 35 -5.25 3.13 1.84
CA LEU A 35 -5.02 1.73 2.22
C LEU A 35 -3.82 1.57 3.16
N GLY A 36 -2.81 2.42 3.01
CA GLY A 36 -1.70 2.51 3.94
C GLY A 36 -2.14 2.83 5.37
N HIS A 37 -3.26 3.52 5.58
CA HIS A 37 -3.78 3.91 6.90
C HIS A 37 -4.73 2.88 7.55
N VAL A 38 -4.99 1.75 6.90
CA VAL A 38 -5.83 0.68 7.46
C VAL A 38 -4.97 -0.53 7.85
N ASP A 39 -5.22 -1.10 9.02
CA ASP A 39 -4.52 -2.31 9.47
C ASP A 39 -5.29 -3.55 8.96
N ASP A 40 -5.32 -3.70 7.63
CA ASP A 40 -6.06 -4.75 6.93
C ASP A 40 -5.12 -5.63 6.09
N ALA A 41 -5.19 -6.94 6.28
CA ALA A 41 -4.32 -7.89 5.60
C ALA A 41 -4.52 -7.93 4.07
N MET A 42 -5.74 -7.67 3.57
CA MET A 42 -6.01 -7.57 2.14
C MET A 42 -5.46 -6.27 1.58
N ALA A 43 -5.51 -5.16 2.33
CA ALA A 43 -4.85 -3.91 1.96
C ALA A 43 -3.34 -4.12 1.80
N LEU A 44 -2.69 -4.75 2.79
CA LEU A 44 -1.27 -5.08 2.71
C LEU A 44 -0.95 -5.95 1.48
N ALA A 45 -1.71 -7.02 1.27
CA ALA A 45 -1.50 -7.93 0.14
C ALA A 45 -1.66 -7.22 -1.21
N ALA A 46 -2.65 -6.34 -1.36
CA ALA A 46 -2.86 -5.57 -2.57
C ALA A 46 -1.73 -4.58 -2.84
N LEU A 47 -1.27 -3.85 -1.81
CA LEU A 47 -0.14 -2.94 -1.93
C LEU A 47 1.14 -3.66 -2.35
N ILE A 48 1.42 -4.83 -1.76
CA ILE A 48 2.57 -5.67 -2.13
C ILE A 48 2.45 -6.16 -3.58
N CYS A 49 1.26 -6.60 -3.98
CA CYS A 49 1.01 -7.08 -5.34
C CYS A 49 1.33 -5.99 -6.38
N ILE A 50 0.78 -4.78 -6.20
CA ILE A 50 1.06 -3.63 -7.08
C ILE A 50 2.53 -3.25 -7.02
N ALA A 51 3.14 -3.20 -5.82
CA ALA A 51 4.55 -2.85 -5.65
C ALA A 51 5.51 -3.83 -6.31
N SER A 52 5.09 -5.07 -6.58
CA SER A 52 5.88 -6.10 -7.29
C SER A 52 5.64 -6.16 -8.80
N ASP A 53 4.74 -5.33 -9.33
CA ASP A 53 4.39 -5.34 -10.75
C ASP A 53 5.19 -4.28 -11.53
N GLN A 54 6.24 -4.74 -12.22
CA GLN A 54 7.10 -3.91 -13.08
C GLN A 54 6.36 -3.12 -14.18
N SER A 55 5.12 -3.46 -14.51
CA SER A 55 4.33 -2.74 -15.53
C SER A 55 3.68 -1.47 -14.99
N GLN A 56 3.64 -1.29 -13.67
CA GLN A 56 3.05 -0.14 -13.00
C GLN A 56 3.98 1.08 -13.06
N SER A 57 3.40 2.28 -12.90
CA SER A 57 4.19 3.50 -12.90
C SER A 57 5.09 3.60 -11.67
N ALA A 58 6.29 4.16 -11.82
CA ALA A 58 7.22 4.36 -10.71
C ALA A 58 6.60 5.17 -9.55
N ALA A 59 5.72 6.13 -9.86
CA ALA A 59 5.00 6.92 -8.86
C ALA A 59 4.04 6.05 -8.02
N LEU A 60 3.27 5.17 -8.66
CA LEU A 60 2.37 4.26 -7.95
C LEU A 60 3.16 3.25 -7.11
N LEU A 61 4.23 2.68 -7.67
CA LEU A 61 5.13 1.77 -6.95
C LEU A 61 5.70 2.42 -5.68
N ALA A 62 6.27 3.63 -5.81
CA ALA A 62 6.79 4.38 -4.67
C ALA A 62 5.69 4.71 -3.64
N ARG A 63 4.48 5.03 -4.10
CA ARG A 63 3.34 5.26 -3.20
C ARG A 63 2.95 4.00 -2.42
N CYS A 64 2.90 2.84 -3.07
CA CYS A 64 2.65 1.57 -2.40
C CYS A 64 3.76 1.25 -1.39
N GLY A 65 5.03 1.53 -1.72
CA GLY A 65 6.14 1.41 -0.78
C GLY A 65 5.94 2.27 0.48
N ASN A 66 5.61 3.55 0.33
CA ASN A 66 5.30 4.44 1.47
C ASN A 66 4.13 3.91 2.31
N ALA A 67 3.06 3.46 1.67
CA ALA A 67 1.89 2.90 2.35
C ALA A 67 2.24 1.64 3.17
N ILE A 68 3.01 0.70 2.60
CA ILE A 68 3.51 -0.50 3.29
C ILE A 68 4.38 -0.10 4.50
N ALA A 69 5.30 0.83 4.32
CA ALA A 69 6.17 1.30 5.40
C ALA A 69 5.37 1.95 6.54
N GLU A 70 4.32 2.70 6.20
CA GLU A 70 3.45 3.32 7.19
C GLU A 70 2.61 2.29 7.96
N MET A 71 2.04 1.30 7.26
CA MET A 71 1.33 0.18 7.92
C MET A 71 2.26 -0.49 8.94
N TRP A 72 3.46 -0.86 8.50
CA TRP A 72 4.49 -1.41 9.36
C TRP A 72 4.85 -0.47 10.52
N ASP A 73 4.95 0.85 10.26
CA ASP A 73 5.22 1.90 11.25
C ASP A 73 4.25 1.90 12.43
N ARG A 74 2.96 1.79 12.10
CA ARG A 74 1.90 1.88 13.10
C ARG A 74 1.78 0.62 13.95
N ASN A 75 1.79 -0.56 13.34
CA ASN A 75 1.35 -1.78 14.01
C ASN A 75 2.48 -2.80 14.29
N ARG A 76 3.58 -2.75 13.52
CA ARG A 76 4.70 -3.72 13.57
C ARG A 76 4.25 -5.19 13.43
N ASP A 77 3.15 -5.45 12.72
CA ASP A 77 2.50 -6.78 12.69
C ASP A 77 3.03 -7.73 11.60
N PHE A 78 3.92 -7.26 10.72
CA PHE A 78 4.62 -8.08 9.73
C PHE A 78 6.12 -7.76 9.67
N ASP A 79 6.92 -8.71 9.13
CA ASP A 79 8.32 -8.47 8.82
C ASP A 79 8.43 -7.76 7.46
N VAL A 80 8.93 -6.52 7.47
CA VAL A 80 9.10 -5.71 6.27
C VAL A 80 10.27 -6.19 5.40
N ARG A 81 11.23 -6.97 5.94
CA ARG A 81 12.43 -7.37 5.21
C ARG A 81 12.12 -8.29 4.02
N PRO A 82 11.35 -9.38 4.17
CA PRO A 82 10.93 -10.19 3.02
C PRO A 82 10.13 -9.39 1.98
N VAL A 83 9.35 -8.39 2.41
CA VAL A 83 8.58 -7.52 1.51
C VAL A 83 9.50 -6.69 0.62
N ILE A 84 10.58 -6.12 1.17
CA ILE A 84 11.56 -5.35 0.39
C ILE A 84 12.23 -6.23 -0.69
N ASP A 85 12.47 -7.51 -0.41
CA ASP A 85 13.17 -8.40 -1.33
C ASP A 85 12.34 -8.79 -2.58
N GLN A 86 11.01 -8.63 -2.52
CA GLN A 86 10.08 -9.12 -3.56
C GLN A 86 9.37 -8.02 -4.38
N ILE A 87 9.59 -6.74 -4.05
CA ILE A 87 8.94 -5.61 -4.74
C ILE A 87 9.91 -4.91 -5.71
N GLU A 88 9.41 -3.96 -6.48
CA GLU A 88 10.18 -3.17 -7.45
C GLU A 88 10.92 -2.00 -6.79
N GLU A 89 12.00 -1.55 -7.43
CA GLU A 89 12.97 -0.60 -6.86
C GLU A 89 12.33 0.70 -6.33
N PRO A 90 11.39 1.38 -7.03
CA PRO A 90 10.76 2.60 -6.49
C PRO A 90 10.03 2.36 -5.16
N ALA A 91 9.42 1.19 -4.99
CA ALA A 91 8.75 0.82 -3.75
C ALA A 91 9.78 0.49 -2.65
N LYS A 92 10.88 -0.19 -2.99
CA LYS A 92 11.99 -0.44 -2.04
C LYS A 92 12.58 0.85 -1.52
N GLU A 93 12.91 1.78 -2.42
CA GLU A 93 13.50 3.08 -2.06
C GLU A 93 12.56 3.87 -1.13
N ALA A 94 11.26 3.85 -1.40
CA ALA A 94 10.27 4.48 -0.52
C ALA A 94 10.26 3.86 0.88
N ILE A 95 10.22 2.53 0.98
CA ILE A 95 10.27 1.83 2.28
C ILE A 95 11.59 2.16 3.00
N LEU A 96 12.73 1.98 2.34
CA LEU A 96 14.04 2.24 2.94
C LEU A 96 14.22 3.70 3.36
N GLY A 97 13.73 4.63 2.56
CA GLY A 97 13.71 6.07 2.88
C GLY A 97 12.92 6.35 4.15
N TRP A 98 11.75 5.73 4.30
CA TRP A 98 10.96 5.83 5.52
C TRP A 98 11.70 5.25 6.73
N LEU A 99 12.24 4.04 6.61
CA LEU A 99 12.97 3.36 7.70
C LEU A 99 14.18 4.17 8.18
N ASN A 100 14.90 4.81 7.26
CA ASN A 100 16.06 5.65 7.56
C ASN A 100 15.68 7.00 8.19
N SER A 101 14.40 7.39 8.17
CA SER A 101 13.91 8.66 8.72
C SER A 101 13.44 8.57 10.18
N LYS A 102 13.39 7.35 10.73
CA LYS A 102 12.97 7.05 12.12
C LYS A 102 14.17 6.80 13.01
#